data_AF-A0A178DR01-F1
#
_entry.id   AF-A0A178DR01-F1
#
_cell.length_a   1.000
_cell.length_b   1.000
_cell.length_c   1.000
_cell.angle_alpha   90.00
_cell.angle_beta   90.00
_cell.angle_gamma   90.00
#
_symmetry.space_group_name_H-M   'P 1'
#
loop_
_entity.id
_entity.type
_entity.pdbx_description
1 polymer ?
#
loop_
_entity_poly.entity_id
_entity_poly.type
_entity_poly.pdbx_seq_one_letter_code
_entity_poly.pdbx_strand_id
1 'polypeptide(L)'
;MRLGIFSAFIAASLATPLTSRQVRITGKSDSWEPDVVAKVACDTTSDKIIGFYVGPQLETVVNDACAAMFPPCAYSDRVAPDTFCIQSIDWKLGGPKTSIQAANVETKQGVKISGWNVKFAVTPAVQPAGSAGVFWTIQDCYGYFAVLLEKWEPEGCHRAEGFGTGGLRVGGESSLNGSIFRISIVPAV
;
A
#
# COMPACT_ATOMS: atom_id res chain seq x y z
N MET A 1 -36.17 68.71 -20.20
CA MET A 1 -34.71 68.49 -20.22
C MET A 1 -34.27 68.06 -18.83
N ARG A 2 -34.01 66.76 -18.61
CA ARG A 2 -33.00 66.22 -17.68
C ARG A 2 -32.90 64.70 -17.90
N LEU A 3 -31.70 64.31 -18.31
CA LEU A 3 -31.20 62.98 -18.63
C LEU A 3 -31.04 62.17 -17.33
N GLY A 4 -31.43 60.89 -17.33
CA GLY A 4 -31.17 59.95 -16.23
C GLY A 4 -30.53 58.68 -16.78
N ILE A 5 -29.27 58.47 -16.41
CA ILE A 5 -28.31 57.49 -16.98
C ILE A 5 -28.55 56.08 -16.42
N PHE A 6 -28.33 55.09 -17.30
CA PHE A 6 -28.28 53.64 -17.05
C PHE A 6 -27.21 53.23 -16.03
N SER A 7 -27.53 52.29 -15.13
CA SER A 7 -26.54 51.45 -14.45
C SER A 7 -27.09 50.03 -14.27
N ALA A 8 -26.73 49.14 -15.21
CA ALA A 8 -26.90 47.70 -15.06
C ALA A 8 -25.63 47.13 -14.44
N PHE A 9 -25.71 46.65 -13.19
CA PHE A 9 -24.64 45.86 -12.57
C PHE A 9 -24.75 44.42 -13.07
N ILE A 10 -23.84 44.00 -13.96
CA ILE A 10 -23.67 42.60 -14.32
C ILE A 10 -22.76 41.97 -13.27
N ALA A 11 -23.35 41.19 -12.35
CA ALA A 11 -22.60 40.34 -11.45
C ALA A 11 -22.03 39.14 -12.23
N ALA A 12 -20.74 39.18 -12.56
CA ALA A 12 -20.02 38.02 -13.06
C ALA A 12 -19.78 37.05 -11.91
N SER A 13 -20.63 36.02 -11.80
CA SER A 13 -20.34 34.86 -10.95
C SER A 13 -19.23 34.06 -11.62
N LEU A 14 -18.02 34.17 -11.08
CA LEU A 14 -16.95 33.23 -11.40
C LEU A 14 -17.33 31.88 -10.78
N ALA A 15 -18.03 31.05 -11.55
CA ALA A 15 -18.10 29.63 -11.29
C ALA A 15 -16.69 29.08 -11.52
N THR A 16 -15.87 29.07 -10.47
CA THR A 16 -14.65 28.28 -10.48
C THR A 16 -15.07 26.83 -10.71
N PRO A 17 -14.62 26.16 -11.78
CA PRO A 17 -14.78 24.72 -11.86
C PRO A 17 -14.07 24.16 -10.61
N LEU A 18 -14.84 23.48 -9.76
CA LEU A 18 -14.29 22.54 -8.80
C LEU A 18 -13.66 21.42 -9.63
N THR A 19 -12.47 21.67 -10.16
CA THR A 19 -11.58 20.60 -10.60
C THR A 19 -11.27 19.85 -9.31
N SER A 20 -12.07 18.83 -9.00
CA SER A 20 -11.76 17.88 -7.96
C SER A 20 -10.40 17.30 -8.35
N ARG A 21 -9.35 17.77 -7.70
CA ARG A 21 -8.04 17.14 -7.78
C ARG A 21 -8.31 15.72 -7.29
N GLN A 22 -8.39 14.75 -8.21
CA GLN A 22 -8.46 13.33 -7.85
C GLN A 22 -7.21 13.04 -7.03
N VAL A 23 -7.36 13.07 -5.71
CA VAL A 23 -6.32 12.63 -4.79
C VAL A 23 -6.25 11.13 -4.97
N ARG A 24 -5.14 10.66 -5.53
CA ARG A 24 -4.88 9.24 -5.69
C ARG A 24 -4.96 8.58 -4.32
N ILE A 25 -5.74 7.52 -4.17
CA ILE A 25 -5.82 6.80 -2.90
C ILE A 25 -4.52 6.02 -2.76
N THR A 26 -3.74 6.38 -1.74
CA THR A 26 -2.55 5.64 -1.34
C THR A 26 -2.69 5.20 0.11
N GLY A 27 -2.09 4.06 0.44
CA GLY A 27 -2.01 3.61 1.83
C GLY A 27 -0.95 4.32 2.66
N LYS A 28 -0.10 5.15 2.02
CA LYS A 28 0.94 5.89 2.72
C LYS A 28 0.32 6.95 3.61
N SER A 29 0.72 6.96 4.87
CA SER A 29 0.27 7.94 5.85
C SER A 29 1.40 8.21 6.84
N ASP A 30 1.74 9.49 7.02
CA ASP A 30 2.78 9.90 7.97
C ASP A 30 2.32 9.76 9.44
N SER A 31 1.01 9.61 9.66
CA SER A 31 0.40 9.42 10.97
C SER A 31 0.04 7.97 11.28
N TRP A 32 0.23 7.05 10.33
CA TRP A 32 -0.01 5.63 10.59
C TRP A 32 1.19 5.07 11.37
N GLU A 33 0.88 4.37 12.45
CA GLU A 33 1.85 3.63 13.24
C GLU A 33 1.40 2.17 13.32
N PRO A 34 2.33 1.20 13.24
CA PRO A 34 1.97 -0.19 13.49
C PRO A 34 1.52 -0.35 14.95
N ASP A 35 0.45 -1.10 15.19
CA ASP A 35 -0.07 -1.40 16.54
C ASP A 35 1.04 -1.99 17.43
N VAL A 36 1.41 -3.24 17.16
CA VAL A 36 2.63 -3.84 17.67
C VAL A 36 3.22 -4.72 16.58
N VAL A 37 4.52 -4.56 16.31
CA VAL A 37 5.27 -5.52 15.50
C VAL A 37 5.81 -6.61 16.42
N ALA A 38 5.12 -7.75 16.48
CA ALA A 38 5.50 -8.82 17.40
C ALA A 38 6.83 -9.47 17.03
N LYS A 39 7.10 -9.63 15.73
CA LYS A 39 8.34 -10.24 15.24
C LYS A 39 8.59 -9.88 13.78
N VAL A 40 9.84 -9.52 13.47
CA VAL A 40 10.38 -9.48 12.11
C VAL A 40 11.37 -10.62 11.92
N ALA A 41 11.34 -11.25 10.74
CA ALA A 41 12.25 -12.31 10.34
C ALA A 41 12.67 -12.08 8.89
N CYS A 42 13.86 -11.52 8.70
CA CYS A 42 14.43 -11.28 7.38
C CYS A 42 15.06 -12.55 6.81
N ASP A 43 14.95 -12.73 5.50
CA ASP A 43 15.62 -13.79 4.78
C ASP A 43 17.10 -13.43 4.63
N THR A 44 17.96 -14.15 5.34
CA THR A 44 19.41 -14.01 5.28
C THR A 44 20.04 -14.92 4.23
N THR A 45 19.27 -15.86 3.69
CA THR A 45 19.73 -16.88 2.73
C THR A 45 19.62 -16.42 1.28
N SER A 46 18.71 -15.50 0.97
CA SER A 46 18.60 -14.89 -0.35
C SER A 46 19.92 -14.23 -0.77
N ASP A 47 20.34 -14.49 -2.01
CA ASP A 47 21.44 -13.82 -2.71
C ASP A 47 20.99 -12.55 -3.46
N LYS A 48 19.68 -12.24 -3.40
CA LYS A 48 19.02 -11.14 -4.10
C LYS A 48 18.39 -10.16 -3.14
N ILE A 49 18.31 -8.92 -3.60
CA ILE A 49 17.69 -7.77 -2.94
C ILE A 49 16.72 -7.10 -3.91
N ILE A 50 15.82 -6.29 -3.37
CA ILE A 50 14.90 -5.46 -4.15
C ILE A 50 15.56 -4.10 -4.36
N GLY A 51 15.62 -3.65 -5.61
CA GLY A 51 16.17 -2.35 -5.99
C GLY A 51 15.08 -1.28 -6.08
N PHE A 52 15.03 -0.36 -5.12
CA PHE A 52 14.16 0.82 -5.18
C PHE A 52 14.93 2.14 -5.36
N TYR A 53 16.27 2.12 -5.37
CA TYR A 53 17.09 3.31 -5.59
C TYR A 53 17.04 3.82 -7.03
N VAL A 54 16.82 2.92 -7.98
CA VAL A 54 16.65 3.23 -9.40
C VAL A 54 15.44 2.43 -9.88
N GLY A 55 14.48 3.06 -10.58
CA GLY A 55 13.31 2.38 -11.13
C GLY A 55 11.99 2.69 -10.40
N PRO A 56 11.02 1.75 -10.37
CA PRO A 56 9.72 2.01 -9.77
C PRO A 56 9.89 2.30 -8.28
N GLN A 57 9.25 3.38 -7.81
CA GLN A 57 9.40 3.81 -6.43
C GLN A 57 8.74 2.81 -5.48
N LEU A 58 9.37 2.58 -4.31
CA LEU A 58 8.85 1.72 -3.24
C LEU A 58 7.36 1.98 -2.99
N GLU A 59 7.00 3.25 -2.82
CA GLU A 59 5.61 3.66 -2.58
C GLU A 59 4.65 3.17 -3.66
N THR A 60 5.04 3.25 -4.93
CA THR A 60 4.21 2.78 -6.05
C THR A 60 4.05 1.27 -6.01
N VAL A 61 5.16 0.54 -5.84
CA VAL A 61 5.15 -0.93 -5.82
C VAL A 61 4.32 -1.47 -4.66
N VAL A 62 4.48 -0.91 -3.46
CA VAL A 62 3.69 -1.33 -2.28
C VAL A 62 2.22 -0.94 -2.46
N ASN A 63 1.92 0.27 -2.96
CA ASN A 63 0.53 0.69 -3.17
C ASN A 63 -0.18 -0.17 -4.23
N ASP A 64 0.51 -0.55 -5.30
CA ASP A 64 -0.04 -1.44 -6.34
C ASP A 64 -0.18 -2.88 -5.85
N ALA A 65 0.76 -3.35 -5.01
CA ALA A 65 0.62 -4.62 -4.33
C ALA A 65 -0.65 -4.67 -3.48
N CYS A 66 -0.88 -3.64 -2.66
CA CYS A 66 -2.06 -3.52 -1.81
C CYS A 66 -3.35 -3.40 -2.62
N ALA A 67 -3.38 -2.58 -3.67
CA ALA A 67 -4.54 -2.45 -4.54
C ALA A 67 -4.96 -3.79 -5.17
N ALA A 68 -4.01 -4.65 -5.52
CA ALA A 68 -4.30 -5.99 -6.04
C ALA A 68 -4.83 -6.98 -4.99
N MET A 69 -4.63 -6.73 -3.69
CA MET A 69 -5.08 -7.59 -2.60
C MET A 69 -6.43 -7.17 -2.00
N PHE A 70 -6.87 -5.95 -2.30
CA PHE A 70 -8.16 -5.41 -1.88
C PHE A 70 -9.22 -5.58 -2.99
N PRO A 71 -10.51 -5.57 -2.63
CA PRO A 71 -11.57 -5.40 -3.62
C PRO A 71 -11.45 -4.03 -4.31
N PRO A 72 -11.91 -3.88 -5.57
CA PRO A 72 -11.73 -2.66 -6.35
C PRO A 72 -12.21 -1.38 -5.65
N CYS A 73 -13.32 -1.46 -4.91
CA CYS A 73 -13.89 -0.31 -4.21
C CYS A 73 -13.06 0.24 -3.04
N ALA A 74 -12.03 -0.47 -2.58
CA ALA A 74 -11.07 0.10 -1.64
C ALA A 74 -10.21 1.19 -2.32
N TYR A 75 -9.93 1.03 -3.61
CA TYR A 75 -9.20 1.97 -4.43
C TYR A 75 -10.14 2.55 -5.49
N SER A 76 -11.12 3.33 -5.03
CA SER A 76 -12.19 3.86 -5.89
C SER A 76 -11.69 4.82 -6.98
N ASP A 77 -10.48 5.37 -6.85
CA ASP A 77 -9.79 6.13 -7.89
C ASP A 77 -9.28 5.26 -9.05
N ARG A 78 -9.31 3.93 -8.90
CA ARG A 78 -8.88 2.94 -9.91
C ARG A 78 -10.04 2.22 -10.60
N VAL A 79 -11.30 2.49 -10.24
CA VAL A 79 -12.48 1.92 -10.89
C VAL A 79 -13.06 2.89 -11.93
N ALA A 80 -13.96 2.40 -12.78
CA ALA A 80 -14.61 3.24 -13.78
C ALA A 80 -15.46 4.34 -13.10
N PRO A 81 -15.56 5.55 -13.69
CA PRO A 81 -16.25 6.69 -13.06
C PRO A 81 -17.73 6.46 -12.70
N ASP A 82 -18.38 5.48 -13.34
CA ASP A 82 -19.77 5.07 -13.13
C ASP A 82 -19.92 3.95 -12.08
N THR A 83 -18.82 3.50 -11.47
CA THR A 83 -18.84 2.49 -10.41
C THR A 83 -19.23 3.12 -9.07
N PHE A 84 -20.34 2.67 -8.49
CA PHE A 84 -20.76 3.08 -7.16
C PHE A 84 -20.11 2.20 -6.09
N CYS A 85 -19.27 2.80 -5.25
CA CYS A 85 -18.63 2.14 -4.11
C CYS A 85 -19.22 2.62 -2.80
N ILE A 86 -19.55 1.68 -1.92
CA ILE A 86 -19.82 2.00 -0.52
C ILE A 86 -18.51 2.47 0.12
N GLN A 87 -18.55 3.56 0.89
CA GLN A 87 -17.39 4.01 1.63
C GLN A 87 -17.18 3.08 2.82
N SER A 88 -16.15 2.24 2.72
CA SER A 88 -15.70 1.36 3.78
C SER A 88 -14.22 1.58 4.01
N ILE A 89 -13.85 1.83 5.26
CA ILE A 89 -12.46 1.99 5.69
C ILE A 89 -11.84 0.67 6.13
N ASP A 90 -12.67 -0.24 6.65
CA ASP A 90 -12.27 -1.56 7.16
C ASP A 90 -12.76 -2.68 6.24
N TRP A 91 -11.82 -3.41 5.67
CA TRP A 91 -12.11 -4.48 4.74
C TRP A 91 -11.88 -5.84 5.39
N LYS A 92 -12.74 -6.81 5.13
CA LYS A 92 -12.55 -8.16 5.66
C LYS A 92 -11.40 -8.87 4.91
N LEU A 93 -10.38 -9.31 5.64
CA LEU A 93 -9.33 -10.18 5.13
C LEU A 93 -9.83 -11.64 5.18
N GLY A 94 -10.64 -12.01 4.19
CA GLY A 94 -11.34 -13.31 4.14
C GLY A 94 -10.46 -14.55 3.92
N GLY A 95 -9.14 -14.41 3.93
CA GLY A 95 -8.18 -15.49 3.69
C GLY A 95 -6.83 -14.95 3.22
N PRO A 96 -5.86 -15.83 2.92
CA PRO A 96 -4.57 -15.42 2.40
C PRO A 96 -4.72 -14.61 1.11
N LYS A 97 -3.95 -13.53 1.00
CA LYS A 97 -3.87 -12.65 -0.18
C LYS A 97 -2.45 -12.60 -0.68
N THR A 98 -2.28 -12.50 -1.99
CA THR A 98 -0.97 -12.34 -2.60
C THR A 98 -1.04 -11.42 -3.80
N SER A 99 0.04 -10.69 -4.04
CA SER A 99 0.23 -9.87 -5.22
C SER A 99 1.66 -10.04 -5.72
N ILE A 100 1.85 -10.11 -7.03
CA ILE A 100 3.17 -10.15 -7.66
C ILE A 100 3.33 -8.83 -8.41
N GLN A 101 4.38 -8.09 -8.08
CA GLN A 101 4.68 -6.80 -8.65
C GLN A 101 6.00 -6.85 -9.41
N ALA A 102 6.05 -6.14 -10.54
CA ALA A 102 7.29 -5.85 -11.21
C ALA A 102 8.07 -4.82 -10.39
N ALA A 103 9.29 -5.19 -9.98
CA ALA A 103 10.24 -4.30 -9.32
C ALA A 103 11.64 -4.67 -9.77
N ASN A 104 12.60 -3.77 -9.60
CA ASN A 104 13.98 -4.13 -9.89
C ASN A 104 14.47 -5.13 -8.84
N VAL A 105 15.17 -6.15 -9.31
CA VAL A 105 15.83 -7.14 -8.46
C VAL A 105 17.31 -7.06 -8.77
N GLU A 106 18.12 -7.08 -7.72
CA GLU A 106 19.57 -6.95 -7.81
C GLU A 106 20.24 -8.08 -7.02
N THR A 107 21.47 -8.40 -7.40
CA THR A 107 22.39 -9.16 -6.53
C THR A 107 22.77 -8.33 -5.30
N LYS A 108 23.31 -8.95 -4.26
CA LYS A 108 23.88 -8.24 -3.09
C LYS A 108 24.96 -7.19 -3.43
N GLN A 109 25.55 -7.27 -4.62
CA GLN A 109 26.55 -6.31 -5.11
C GLN A 109 25.92 -5.14 -5.89
N GLY A 110 24.59 -5.03 -5.94
CA GLY A 110 23.88 -3.96 -6.65
C GLY A 110 23.77 -4.17 -8.16
N VAL A 111 24.13 -5.36 -8.68
CA VAL A 111 23.96 -5.68 -10.10
C VAL A 111 22.51 -6.07 -10.37
N LYS A 112 21.82 -5.31 -11.24
CA LYS A 112 20.45 -5.60 -11.68
C LYS A 112 20.38 -6.93 -12.45
N ILE A 113 19.39 -7.74 -12.12
CA ILE A 113 19.10 -9.02 -12.77
C ILE A 113 17.66 -9.05 -13.30
N SER A 114 17.45 -9.72 -14.43
CA SER A 114 16.13 -9.88 -15.08
C SER A 114 15.50 -11.24 -14.76
N GLY A 115 14.21 -11.39 -15.07
CA GLY A 115 13.48 -12.66 -14.86
C GLY A 115 12.97 -12.87 -13.44
N TRP A 116 12.88 -11.80 -12.64
CA TRP A 116 12.41 -11.84 -11.26
C TRP A 116 11.37 -10.75 -10.99
N ASN A 117 10.43 -11.07 -10.11
CA ASN A 117 9.41 -10.17 -9.58
C ASN A 117 9.41 -10.21 -8.05
N VAL A 118 8.67 -9.29 -7.42
CA VAL A 118 8.49 -9.25 -5.96
C VAL A 118 7.07 -9.68 -5.62
N LYS A 119 6.96 -10.72 -4.78
CA LYS A 119 5.70 -11.21 -4.25
C LYS A 119 5.45 -10.64 -2.85
N PHE A 120 4.31 -9.99 -2.70
CA PHE A 120 3.74 -9.56 -1.45
C PHE A 120 2.66 -10.55 -1.04
N ALA A 121 2.64 -10.95 0.23
CA ALA A 121 1.67 -11.90 0.74
C ALA A 121 1.21 -11.51 2.15
N VAL A 122 -0.07 -11.71 2.41
CA VAL A 122 -0.68 -11.52 3.74
C VAL A 122 -1.46 -12.78 4.08
N THR A 123 -1.19 -13.33 5.26
CA THR A 123 -1.92 -14.49 5.80
C THR A 123 -2.60 -14.06 7.10
N PRO A 124 -3.94 -14.01 7.16
CA PRO A 124 -4.64 -13.68 8.40
C PRO A 124 -4.41 -14.74 9.47
N ALA A 125 -4.44 -14.35 10.74
CA ALA A 125 -4.46 -15.29 11.85
C ALA A 125 -5.71 -16.19 11.80
N VAL A 126 -5.58 -17.43 12.25
CA VAL A 126 -6.73 -18.32 12.44
C VAL A 126 -7.60 -17.74 13.54
N GLN A 127 -8.89 -17.55 13.22
CA GLN A 127 -9.87 -16.99 14.13
C GLN A 127 -10.78 -18.07 14.70
N PRO A 128 -11.26 -17.92 15.95
CA PRO A 128 -12.28 -18.80 16.51
C PRO A 128 -13.56 -18.82 15.65
N ALA A 129 -14.27 -19.94 15.68
CA ALA A 129 -15.57 -20.05 15.02
C ALA A 129 -16.54 -18.99 15.59
N GLY A 130 -17.23 -18.27 14.71
CA GLY A 130 -18.17 -17.21 15.09
C GLY A 130 -17.56 -15.84 15.38
N SER A 131 -16.23 -15.66 15.22
CA SER A 131 -15.63 -14.33 15.33
C SER A 131 -16.03 -13.43 14.15
N ALA A 132 -15.89 -12.11 14.32
CA ALA A 132 -16.12 -11.13 13.25
C ALA A 132 -15.17 -11.36 12.04
N GLY A 133 -14.00 -11.97 12.30
CA GLY A 133 -12.92 -12.17 11.35
C GLY A 133 -11.79 -11.14 11.51
N VAL A 134 -10.82 -11.21 10.60
CA VAL A 134 -9.72 -10.25 10.50
C VAL A 134 -10.13 -9.13 9.55
N PHE A 135 -9.90 -7.89 9.96
CA PHE A 135 -10.12 -6.70 9.14
C PHE A 135 -8.83 -5.91 9.01
N TRP A 136 -8.72 -5.18 7.91
CA TRP A 136 -7.58 -4.32 7.64
C TRP A 136 -7.99 -3.11 6.81
N THR A 137 -7.25 -2.04 7.00
CA THR A 137 -7.34 -0.83 6.23
C THR A 137 -6.30 -0.83 5.10
N ILE A 138 -6.47 0.09 4.16
CA ILE A 138 -5.46 0.37 3.11
C ILE A 138 -4.13 0.77 3.77
N GLN A 139 -4.19 1.52 4.87
CA GLN A 139 -3.03 1.96 5.62
C GLN A 139 -2.31 0.78 6.31
N ASP A 140 -3.05 -0.19 6.85
CA ASP A 140 -2.43 -1.39 7.43
C ASP A 140 -1.66 -2.18 6.37
N CYS A 141 -2.28 -2.37 5.19
CA CYS A 141 -1.61 -3.09 4.11
C CYS A 141 -0.30 -2.40 3.71
N TYR A 142 -0.36 -1.10 3.43
CA TYR A 142 0.84 -0.35 3.05
C TYR A 142 1.86 -0.32 4.18
N GLY A 143 1.41 0.05 5.37
CA GLY A 143 2.24 0.30 6.55
C GLY A 143 3.05 -0.91 6.97
N TYR A 144 2.47 -2.11 7.05
CA TYR A 144 3.23 -3.31 7.44
C TYR A 144 4.26 -3.73 6.39
N PHE A 145 3.98 -3.56 5.08
CA PHE A 145 5.00 -3.79 4.05
C PHE A 145 6.07 -2.70 4.03
N ALA A 146 5.68 -1.45 4.28
CA ALA A 146 6.61 -0.34 4.41
C ALA A 146 7.54 -0.56 5.61
N VAL A 147 7.05 -1.04 6.76
CA VAL A 147 7.91 -1.43 7.90
C VAL A 147 8.97 -2.46 7.47
N LEU A 148 8.58 -3.51 6.75
CA LEU A 148 9.52 -4.52 6.26
C LEU A 148 10.60 -3.96 5.31
N LEU A 149 10.27 -2.95 4.50
CA LEU A 149 11.19 -2.43 3.48
C LEU A 149 11.97 -1.19 3.93
N GLU A 150 11.37 -0.30 4.72
CA GLU A 150 11.94 1.01 5.06
C GLU A 150 12.67 1.01 6.41
N LYS A 151 12.33 0.09 7.33
CA LYS A 151 13.06 -0.03 8.59
C LYS A 151 14.31 -0.89 8.40
N TRP A 152 15.40 -0.44 9.01
CA TRP A 152 16.65 -1.18 9.09
C TRP A 152 16.50 -2.43 9.97
N GLU A 153 17.35 -3.43 9.76
CA GLU A 153 17.43 -4.56 10.69
C GLU A 153 17.83 -4.08 12.10
N PRO A 154 17.21 -4.62 13.18
CA PRO A 154 16.26 -5.76 13.19
C PRO A 154 14.77 -5.41 13.02
N GLU A 155 14.38 -4.13 12.97
CA GLU A 155 12.98 -3.69 12.94
C GLU A 155 12.31 -3.84 11.57
N GLY A 156 13.10 -3.94 10.51
CA GLY A 156 12.69 -4.28 9.15
C GLY A 156 13.79 -5.05 8.44
N CYS A 157 13.70 -5.16 7.12
CA CYS A 157 14.65 -5.91 6.30
C CYS A 157 15.49 -5.01 5.39
N HIS A 158 15.55 -3.71 5.65
CA HIS A 158 16.52 -2.83 5.00
C HIS A 158 17.92 -3.09 5.55
N ARG A 159 18.89 -3.29 4.65
CA ARG A 159 20.30 -3.49 4.96
C ARG A 159 21.17 -2.59 4.08
N ALA A 160 22.48 -2.58 4.36
CA ALA A 160 23.44 -1.80 3.60
C ALA A 160 23.49 -2.20 2.13
N GLU A 161 23.26 -3.48 1.82
CA GLU A 161 23.18 -4.00 0.45
C GLU A 161 21.93 -3.49 -0.28
N GLY A 162 20.83 -3.22 0.43
CA GLY A 162 19.56 -2.74 -0.11
C GLY A 162 18.34 -3.33 0.59
N PHE A 163 17.22 -3.39 -0.13
CA PHE A 163 15.94 -3.79 0.44
C PHE A 163 15.80 -5.32 0.46
N GLY A 164 15.82 -5.91 1.65
CA GLY A 164 15.71 -7.35 1.83
C GLY A 164 14.30 -7.90 1.68
N THR A 165 14.21 -9.23 1.75
CA THR A 165 12.96 -9.99 1.83
C THR A 165 12.80 -10.59 3.22
N GLY A 166 11.60 -11.04 3.57
CA GLY A 166 11.32 -11.53 4.91
C GLY A 166 9.83 -11.53 5.25
N GLY A 167 9.54 -11.70 6.52
CA GLY A 167 8.18 -11.59 7.03
C GLY A 167 8.08 -10.89 8.37
N LEU A 168 6.92 -10.32 8.61
CA LEU A 168 6.52 -9.63 9.83
C LEU A 168 5.26 -10.29 10.37
N ARG A 169 5.25 -10.57 11.67
CA ARG A 169 4.05 -10.98 12.41
C ARG A 169 3.51 -9.80 13.18
N VAL A 170 2.24 -9.49 12.94
CA VAL A 170 1.51 -8.45 13.68
C VAL A 170 1.23 -8.95 15.09
N GLY A 171 1.42 -8.09 16.08
CA GLY A 171 1.04 -8.26 17.48
C GLY A 171 -0.08 -7.31 17.88
N GLY A 172 -0.23 -7.09 19.19
CA GLY A 172 -1.14 -6.08 19.72
C GLY A 172 -2.57 -6.60 19.89
N GLU A 173 -3.52 -5.66 19.94
CA GLU A 173 -4.92 -5.94 20.23
C GLU A 173 -5.84 -5.78 19.01
N SER A 174 -5.31 -5.27 17.90
CA SER A 174 -6.06 -5.17 16.65
C SER A 174 -6.50 -6.55 16.12
N SER A 175 -7.52 -6.53 15.25
CA SER A 175 -7.99 -7.77 14.59
C SER A 175 -6.93 -8.44 13.72
N LEU A 176 -5.85 -7.72 13.39
CA LEU A 176 -4.70 -8.23 12.64
C LEU A 176 -3.73 -9.02 13.50
N ASN A 177 -3.84 -9.01 14.82
CA ASN A 177 -2.93 -9.74 15.71
C ASN A 177 -2.73 -11.20 15.25
N GLY A 178 -1.47 -11.59 15.09
CA GLY A 178 -1.05 -12.90 14.60
C GLY A 178 -0.98 -13.04 13.08
N SER A 179 -1.48 -12.07 12.32
CA SER A 179 -1.38 -12.07 10.86
C SER A 179 0.06 -11.90 10.41
N ILE A 180 0.40 -12.50 9.27
CA ILE A 180 1.77 -12.52 8.74
C ILE A 180 1.80 -11.80 7.40
N PHE A 181 2.63 -10.77 7.33
CA PHE A 181 3.01 -10.07 6.10
C PHE A 181 4.34 -10.63 5.62
N ARG A 182 4.48 -10.90 4.33
CA ARG A 182 5.69 -11.48 3.75
C ARG A 182 6.02 -10.87 2.40
N ILE A 183 7.30 -10.60 2.20
CA ILE A 183 7.89 -10.18 0.93
C ILE A 183 8.89 -11.25 0.51
N SER A 184 8.84 -11.65 -0.76
CA SER A 184 9.77 -12.62 -1.33
C SER A 184 10.05 -12.28 -2.80
N ILE A 185 11.24 -12.65 -3.29
CA ILE A 185 11.58 -12.55 -4.71
C ILE A 185 11.22 -13.88 -5.39
N VAL A 186 10.53 -13.81 -6.52
CA VAL A 186 10.03 -14.98 -7.27
C VAL A 186 10.38 -14.87 -8.75
N PRO A 187 10.50 -15.98 -9.49
CA PRO A 187 10.66 -15.91 -10.95
C PRO A 187 9.53 -15.12 -11.61
N ALA A 188 9.86 -14.34 -12.63
CA ALA A 188 8.86 -13.74 -13.50
C ALA A 188 8.17 -14.86 -14.30
N VAL A 189 6.84 -14.83 -14.32
CA VAL A 189 6.00 -15.75 -15.10
C VAL A 189 5.69 -15.10 -16.44
#